data_AF-A0A2H0FL22-F1
#
_entry.id   AF-A0A2H0FL22-F1
#
_cell.length_a   1.000
_cell.length_b   1.000
_cell.length_c   1.000
_cell.angle_alpha   90.00
_cell.angle_beta   90.00
_cell.angle_gamma   90.00
#
_symmetry.space_group_name_H-M   'P 1'
#
loop_
_entity.id
_entity.type
_entity.pdbx_description
1 polymer ?
#
loop_
_entity_poly.entity_id
_entity_poly.type
_entity_poly.pdbx_seq_one_letter_code
_entity_poly.pdbx_strand_id
1 'polypeptide(L)'
;MNGNGKGLIEIDLEKEVKKSLEKIAKRGKVKNQEEQILVSATALIYQFLSTRSDQIDREIKDQIEERRKEVGLFFPPITEAILAWREEKREDIPEKIKKLAERGRK
;
A
#
# COMPACT_ATOMS: atom_id res chain seq x y z
N MET A 1 -2.93 -31.81 -33.97
CA MET A 1 -2.46 -31.90 -32.57
C MET A 1 -2.65 -30.54 -31.93
N ASN A 2 -3.40 -30.48 -30.81
CA ASN A 2 -3.80 -29.27 -30.11
C ASN A 2 -2.62 -28.65 -29.36
N GLY A 3 -2.33 -27.38 -29.63
CA GLY A 3 -1.47 -26.54 -28.81
C GLY A 3 -2.27 -25.37 -28.25
N ASN A 4 -3.14 -25.63 -27.27
CA ASN A 4 -3.76 -24.57 -26.47
C ASN A 4 -2.66 -23.97 -25.57
N GLY A 5 -1.94 -22.98 -26.09
CA GLY A 5 -1.14 -22.09 -25.27
C GLY A 5 -2.06 -21.32 -24.34
N LYS A 6 -2.20 -21.79 -23.09
CA LYS A 6 -2.72 -20.99 -21.99
C LYS A 6 -1.81 -19.77 -21.87
N GLY A 7 -2.27 -18.62 -22.36
CA GLY A 7 -1.60 -17.34 -22.13
C GLY A 7 -1.40 -17.16 -20.63
N LEU A 8 -0.15 -16.99 -20.21
CA LEU A 8 0.18 -16.54 -18.86
C LEU A 8 -0.49 -15.18 -18.68
N ILE A 9 -1.43 -15.08 -17.74
CA ILE A 9 -2.02 -13.79 -17.37
C ILE A 9 -0.92 -13.00 -16.66
N GLU A 10 -0.35 -12.02 -17.33
CA GLU A 10 0.55 -11.05 -16.72
C GLU A 10 -0.29 -10.12 -15.83
N ILE A 11 -0.13 -10.25 -14.51
CA ILE A 11 -0.84 -9.41 -13.55
C ILE A 11 0.03 -8.19 -13.24
N ASP A 12 -0.49 -7.02 -13.58
CA ASP A 12 0.05 -5.74 -13.14
C ASP A 12 -0.32 -5.51 -11.66
N LEU A 13 0.62 -5.83 -10.76
CA LEU A 13 0.41 -5.75 -9.32
C LEU A 13 0.23 -4.32 -8.83
N GLU A 14 0.91 -3.33 -9.42
CA GLU A 14 0.77 -1.92 -9.08
C GLU A 14 -0.67 -1.47 -9.33
N LYS A 15 -1.21 -1.79 -10.50
CA LYS A 15 -2.59 -1.48 -10.87
C LYS A 15 -3.62 -2.12 -9.94
N GLU A 16 -3.42 -3.37 -9.54
CA GLU A 16 -4.34 -4.06 -8.63
C GLU A 16 -4.26 -3.51 -7.19
N VAL A 17 -3.07 -3.14 -6.73
CA VAL A 17 -2.88 -2.43 -5.46
C VAL A 17 -3.58 -1.07 -5.48
N LYS A 18 -3.39 -0.27 -6.54
CA LYS A 18 -4.05 1.04 -6.71
C LYS A 18 -5.57 0.89 -6.64
N LYS A 19 -6.15 0.00 -7.45
CA LYS A 19 -7.61 -0.26 -7.45
C LYS A 19 -8.13 -0.67 -6.07
N SER A 20 -7.39 -1.55 -5.39
CA SER A 20 -7.79 -2.06 -4.07
C SER A 20 -7.80 -0.95 -3.03
N LEU A 21 -6.72 -0.15 -2.96
CA LEU A 21 -6.61 0.99 -2.06
C LEU A 21 -7.64 2.07 -2.35
N GLU A 22 -7.88 2.41 -3.62
CA GLU A 22 -8.92 3.36 -4.01
C GLU A 22 -10.31 2.88 -3.58
N LYS A 23 -10.61 1.58 -3.78
CA LYS A 23 -11.87 0.98 -3.34
C LYS A 23 -12.03 1.03 -1.82
N ILE A 24 -10.97 0.75 -1.07
CA ILE A 24 -10.97 0.84 0.40
C ILE A 24 -11.17 2.30 0.84
N ALA A 25 -10.43 3.25 0.26
CA ALA A 25 -10.50 4.68 0.58
C ALA A 25 -11.90 5.25 0.29
N LYS A 26 -12.48 4.92 -0.88
CA LYS A 26 -13.85 5.32 -1.25
C LYS A 26 -14.89 4.75 -0.29
N ARG A 27 -14.69 3.51 0.14
CA ARG A 27 -15.61 2.81 1.04
C ARG A 27 -15.48 3.26 2.50
N GLY A 28 -14.31 3.75 2.91
CA GLY A 28 -14.07 4.27 4.26
C GLY A 28 -14.09 3.23 5.38
N LYS A 29 -13.98 1.93 5.07
CA LYS A 29 -13.89 0.84 6.06
C LYS A 29 -13.08 -0.35 5.55
N VAL A 30 -12.41 -1.04 6.46
CA VAL A 30 -11.70 -2.31 6.24
C VAL A 30 -12.66 -3.47 6.48
N LYS A 31 -12.66 -4.50 5.61
CA LYS A 31 -13.59 -5.63 5.70
C LYS A 31 -12.95 -6.94 6.12
N ASN A 32 -11.68 -7.14 5.79
CA ASN A 32 -11.00 -8.40 6.01
C ASN A 32 -9.54 -8.17 6.38
N GLN A 33 -8.85 -9.25 6.73
CA GLN A 33 -7.47 -9.22 7.17
C GLN A 33 -6.51 -8.77 6.05
N GLU A 34 -6.75 -9.16 4.80
CA GLU A 34 -5.93 -8.74 3.65
C GLU A 34 -5.97 -7.21 3.45
N GLU A 35 -7.16 -6.61 3.50
CA GLU A 35 -7.32 -5.17 3.43
C GLU A 35 -6.70 -4.48 4.66
N GLN A 36 -6.75 -5.11 5.84
CA GLN A 36 -6.09 -4.58 7.05
C GLN A 36 -4.56 -4.53 6.88
N ILE A 37 -3.97 -5.58 6.33
CA ILE A 37 -2.55 -5.65 6.01
C ILE A 37 -2.20 -4.56 4.98
N LEU A 38 -2.98 -4.46 3.90
CA LEU A 38 -2.73 -3.48 2.84
C LEU A 38 -2.85 -2.03 3.34
N VAL A 39 -3.87 -1.73 4.16
CA VAL A 39 -4.09 -0.41 4.78
C VAL A 39 -2.97 -0.06 5.75
N SER A 40 -2.60 -0.99 6.64
CA SER A 40 -1.53 -0.76 7.62
C SER A 40 -0.16 -0.56 6.96
N ALA A 41 0.15 -1.34 5.93
CA ALA A 41 1.38 -1.20 5.15
C ALA A 41 1.44 0.13 4.41
N THR A 42 0.36 0.48 3.69
CA THR A 42 0.26 1.75 2.97
C THR A 42 0.39 2.94 3.93
N ALA A 43 -0.27 2.89 5.09
CA ALA A 43 -0.21 3.96 6.08
C ALA A 43 1.23 4.16 6.61
N LEU A 44 1.93 3.07 6.91
CA LEU A 44 3.31 3.12 7.40
C LEU A 44 4.27 3.63 6.32
N ILE A 45 4.19 3.11 5.10
CA ILE A 45 5.02 3.54 3.98
C ILE A 45 4.76 5.01 3.66
N TYR A 46 3.49 5.43 3.63
CA TYR A 46 3.15 6.83 3.40
C TYR A 46 3.67 7.73 4.51
N GLN A 47 3.56 7.33 5.78
CA GLN A 47 4.14 8.07 6.89
C GLN A 47 5.65 8.22 6.73
N PHE A 48 6.37 7.14 6.40
CA PHE A 48 7.80 7.18 6.15
C PHE A 48 8.15 8.16 5.02
N LEU A 49 7.49 8.04 3.86
CA LEU A 49 7.72 8.90 2.69
C LEU A 49 7.31 10.36 2.88
N SER A 50 6.47 10.67 3.87
CA SER A 50 5.98 12.01 4.16
C SER A 50 6.70 12.68 5.35
N THR A 51 7.50 11.93 6.10
CA THR A 51 8.22 12.48 7.26
C THR A 51 9.53 13.16 6.80
N ARG A 52 9.59 14.49 6.92
CA ARG A 52 10.82 15.27 6.72
C ARG A 52 11.52 15.48 8.06
N SER A 53 12.30 14.52 8.56
CA SER A 53 13.18 14.77 9.71
C SER A 53 14.25 13.70 9.87
N ASP A 54 15.51 14.13 9.97
CA ASP A 54 16.68 13.29 10.31
C ASP A 54 16.57 12.62 11.69
N GLN A 55 15.56 12.96 12.50
CA GLN A 55 15.32 12.42 13.84
C GLN A 55 14.45 11.15 13.88
N ILE A 56 13.91 10.70 12.73
CA ILE A 56 12.89 9.63 12.67
C ILE A 56 13.45 8.36 11.97
N ASP A 57 14.75 8.13 12.10
CA ASP A 57 15.46 7.35 11.07
C ASP A 57 15.81 5.91 11.48
N ARG A 58 15.53 5.47 12.70
CA ARG A 58 15.69 4.05 13.12
C ARG A 58 14.37 3.33 13.36
N GLU A 59 13.53 3.82 14.26
CA GLU A 59 12.28 3.14 14.61
C GLU A 59 11.34 2.97 13.40
N ILE A 60 11.19 3.99 12.56
CA ILE A 60 10.36 3.85 11.35
C ILE A 60 11.04 2.93 10.32
N LYS A 61 12.37 2.95 10.20
CA LYS A 61 13.08 2.02 9.31
C LYS A 61 12.88 0.57 9.74
N ASP A 62 12.98 0.30 11.04
CA ASP A 62 12.76 -1.03 11.61
C ASP A 62 11.31 -1.49 11.34
N GLN A 63 10.33 -0.62 11.58
CA GLN A 63 8.92 -0.90 11.28
C GLN A 63 8.68 -1.15 9.78
N ILE A 64 9.33 -0.38 8.90
CA ILE A 64 9.26 -0.57 7.45
C ILE A 64 9.88 -1.90 7.03
N GLU A 65 10.99 -2.30 7.63
CA GLU A 65 11.65 -3.57 7.33
C GLU A 65 10.78 -4.76 7.78
N GLU A 66 10.19 -4.70 8.97
CA GLU A 66 9.21 -5.68 9.43
C GLU A 66 8.01 -5.74 8.49
N ARG A 67 7.47 -4.59 8.09
CA ARG A 67 6.33 -4.52 7.18
C ARG A 67 6.67 -5.09 5.80
N ARG A 68 7.89 -4.85 5.30
CA ARG A 68 8.39 -5.44 4.05
C ARG A 68 8.41 -6.97 4.11
N LYS A 69 8.78 -7.55 5.25
CA LYS A 69 8.74 -9.01 5.47
C LYS A 69 7.30 -9.53 5.46
N GLU A 70 6.36 -8.78 6.03
CA GLU A 70 4.94 -9.16 6.13
C GLU A 70 4.19 -9.10 4.78
N VAL A 71 4.36 -8.01 4.01
CA VAL A 71 3.66 -7.84 2.72
C VAL A 71 4.41 -8.42 1.51
N GLY A 72 5.67 -8.78 1.69
CA GLY A 72 6.48 -9.49 0.71
C GLY A 72 6.46 -8.83 -0.68
N LEU A 73 5.99 -9.60 -1.68
CA LEU A 73 5.92 -9.20 -3.09
C LEU A 73 5.05 -7.95 -3.34
N PHE A 74 4.15 -7.59 -2.43
CA PHE A 74 3.30 -6.39 -2.56
C PHE A 74 3.98 -5.12 -2.08
N PHE A 75 5.15 -5.18 -1.41
CA PHE A 75 5.83 -3.99 -0.91
C PHE A 75 6.19 -2.99 -2.03
N PRO A 76 6.91 -3.38 -3.11
CA PRO A 76 7.25 -2.43 -4.17
C PRO A 76 6.01 -1.81 -4.85
N PRO A 77 4.97 -2.58 -5.24
CA PRO A 77 3.74 -2.04 -5.81
C PRO A 77 3.00 -1.03 -4.91
N ILE A 78 3.02 -1.22 -3.58
CA ILE A 78 2.43 -0.26 -2.64
C ILE A 78 3.23 1.04 -2.63
N THR A 79 4.57 0.95 -2.59
CA THR A 79 5.45 2.12 -2.65
C THR A 79 5.28 2.88 -3.95
N GLU A 80 5.25 2.18 -5.09
CA GLU A 80 5.05 2.74 -6.43
C GLU A 80 3.69 3.45 -6.53
N ALA A 81 2.62 2.83 -6.02
CA ALA A 81 1.30 3.45 -5.99
C ALA A 81 1.29 4.78 -5.23
N ILE A 82 1.95 4.85 -4.07
CA ILE A 82 2.04 6.07 -3.25
C ILE A 82 2.83 7.16 -3.98
N LEU A 83 3.97 6.81 -4.59
CA LEU A 83 4.79 7.75 -5.34
C LEU A 83 4.05 8.30 -6.57
N ALA A 84 3.38 7.42 -7.32
CA ALA A 84 2.55 7.83 -8.46
C ALA A 84 1.44 8.81 -8.04
N TRP A 85 0.73 8.56 -6.92
CA TRP A 85 -0.26 9.52 -6.44
C TRP A 85 0.33 10.85 -6.00
N ARG A 86 1.56 10.88 -5.46
CA ARG A 86 2.27 12.13 -5.15
C ARG A 86 2.57 12.92 -6.43
N GLU A 87 3.05 12.25 -7.48
CA GLU A 87 3.28 12.86 -8.80
C GLU A 87 1.98 13.38 -9.42
N GLU A 88 0.90 12.62 -9.32
CA GLU A 88 -0.45 12.97 -9.79
C GLU A 88 -1.15 14.03 -8.92
N LYS A 89 -0.55 14.48 -7.81
CA LYS A 89 -1.16 15.37 -6.80
C LYS A 89 -2.46 14.80 -6.20
N ARG A 90 -2.57 13.48 -6.10
CA ARG A 90 -3.68 12.71 -5.50
C ARG A 90 -3.35 12.15 -4.12
N GLU A 91 -2.67 12.96 -3.28
CA GLU A 91 -2.31 12.55 -1.91
C GLU A 91 -3.52 12.31 -1.00
N ASP A 92 -4.73 12.70 -1.41
CA ASP A 92 -5.97 12.46 -0.66
C ASP A 92 -6.26 10.97 -0.45
N ILE A 93 -5.80 10.09 -1.36
CA ILE A 93 -5.95 8.63 -1.22
C ILE A 93 -5.08 8.08 -0.09
N PRO A 94 -3.73 8.18 -0.15
CA PRO A 94 -2.88 7.66 0.92
C PRO A 94 -3.18 8.34 2.27
N GLU A 95 -3.59 9.61 2.30
CA GLU A 95 -4.07 10.26 3.53
C GLU A 95 -5.34 9.60 4.10
N LYS A 96 -6.34 9.31 3.26
CA LYS A 96 -7.56 8.61 3.71
C LYS A 96 -7.21 7.23 4.26
N ILE A 97 -6.31 6.51 3.60
CA ILE A 97 -5.83 5.20 4.05
C ILE A 97 -5.13 5.30 5.41
N LYS A 98 -4.23 6.28 5.59
CA LYS A 98 -3.58 6.53 6.88
C LYS A 98 -4.60 6.76 8.01
N LYS A 99 -5.60 7.62 7.78
CA LYS A 99 -6.68 7.88 8.75
C LYS A 99 -7.49 6.62 9.08
N LEU A 100 -7.69 5.71 8.11
CA LEU A 100 -8.36 4.43 8.36
C LEU A 100 -7.51 3.50 9.23
N ALA A 101 -6.20 3.43 8.98
CA ALA A 101 -5.29 2.61 9.78
C ALA A 101 -5.25 3.08 11.25
N GLU A 102 -5.25 4.40 11.49
CA GLU A 102 -5.24 4.98 12.84
C GLU A 102 -6.52 4.68 13.63
N ARG A 103 -7.68 4.64 12.96
CA ARG A 103 -8.97 4.32 13.59
C ARG A 103 -9.08 2.86 14.05
N GLY A 104 -8.42 1.93 13.35
CA GLY A 104 -8.42 0.51 13.72
C GLY A 104 -7.48 0.14 14.87
N ARG A 105 -6.70 1.11 15.40
CA ARG A 105 -5.77 0.91 16.53
C ARG A 105 -6.35 1.36 17.89
N LYS A 106 -7.53 2.02 17.90
CA LYS A 106 -8.24 2.45 19.12
C LYS A 106 -9.34 1.46 19.47
#